data_AF-A0A6P8E877-F1
#
_entry.id   AF-A0A6P8E877-F1
#
_cell.length_a   1.000
_cell.length_b   1.000
_cell.length_c   1.000
_cell.angle_alpha   90.00
_cell.angle_beta   90.00
_cell.angle_gamma   90.00
#
_symmetry.space_group_name_H-M   'P 1'
#
loop_
_entity.id
_entity.type
_entity.pdbx_description
1 polymer ?
#
loop_
_entity_poly.entity_id
_entity_poly.type
_entity_poly.pdbx_seq_one_letter_code
_entity_poly.pdbx_strand_id
1 'polypeptide(L)'
;MGWNHPEIGLEEMVKLVKGFFDILILSSGYQSSGLVAQWDAHNVKRAFSWALFFERVLSELKSSDYYVESVDELDAALSELKSQASFPQGLANISSDTLLRARSLIVEHMIHTLPLRDAHVKAVLTAVVEMDLDALPETAQDGLGRYLNKLSLQNNSDDSFQDCAYSEKNSDMGIGNLNSYDWTSTSIQELSRRQSAVLSISSLQKSLSVFSSTIGNGGSFQVSSSMLREQPKHKKFSVSEDEMAEFITFNRWKSKNLLYFLDKRTIRLVSGVSMMFSSPKNQWLRVFECLAKLENLHERVELLILGCVVDRWTNIIKHFQSVSFDCLTTLDRFSEVHNLLLGRPQRPLMREESVNLKERGVLDHLTELLGCQSHVLWKLSPALLAAAIPSWSTIFRIYLNQIGIHLKGESATLR
;
A
#
# COMPACT_ATOMS: atom_id res chain seq x y z
N MET A 1 -0.87 -13.65 41.80
CA MET A 1 0.36 -13.76 41.02
C MET A 1 0.40 -15.20 40.53
N GLY A 2 -0.11 -15.42 39.33
CA GLY A 2 -0.08 -16.69 38.58
C GLY A 2 1.18 -16.83 37.71
N TRP A 3 2.05 -15.83 37.70
CA TRP A 3 3.39 -15.93 37.11
C TRP A 3 4.27 -16.94 37.85
N ASN A 4 4.67 -17.99 37.15
CA ASN A 4 5.36 -19.15 37.72
C ASN A 4 6.64 -19.55 36.96
N HIS A 5 7.29 -18.65 36.22
CA HIS A 5 8.54 -18.98 35.51
C HIS A 5 9.73 -19.09 36.48
N PRO A 6 10.55 -20.16 36.43
CA PRO A 6 11.58 -20.45 37.44
C PRO A 6 12.77 -19.48 37.45
N GLU A 7 13.09 -18.88 36.31
CA GLU A 7 14.35 -18.11 36.16
C GLU A 7 14.15 -16.59 35.99
N ILE A 8 12.94 -16.14 35.68
CA ILE A 8 12.67 -14.75 35.27
C ILE A 8 11.35 -14.30 35.88
N GLY A 9 11.34 -13.17 36.57
CA GLY A 9 10.10 -12.55 37.07
C GLY A 9 9.32 -11.82 35.97
N LEU A 10 8.00 -11.69 36.12
CA LEU A 10 7.14 -11.00 35.14
C LEU A 10 7.62 -9.56 34.82
N GLU A 11 8.01 -8.80 35.85
CA GLU A 11 8.54 -7.44 35.66
C GLU A 11 9.82 -7.41 34.82
N GLU A 12 10.70 -8.39 35.02
CA GLU A 12 11.94 -8.53 34.28
C GLU A 12 11.67 -8.98 32.83
N MET A 13 10.74 -9.91 32.64
CA MET A 13 10.27 -10.33 31.31
C MET A 13 9.72 -9.13 30.52
N VAL A 14 8.87 -8.32 31.15
CA VAL A 14 8.32 -7.10 30.54
C VAL A 14 9.44 -6.09 30.18
N LYS A 15 10.47 -5.97 31.02
CA LYS A 15 11.63 -5.11 30.74
C LYS A 15 12.44 -5.61 29.54
N LEU A 16 12.65 -6.92 29.43
CA LEU A 16 13.28 -7.54 28.26
C LEU A 16 12.44 -7.33 27.01
N VAL A 17 11.12 -7.48 27.09
CA VAL A 17 10.23 -7.23 25.94
C VAL A 17 10.33 -5.77 25.46
N LYS A 18 10.37 -4.79 26.37
CA LYS A 18 10.60 -3.38 26.01
C LYS A 18 11.93 -3.17 25.27
N GLY A 19 13.01 -3.76 25.77
CA GLY A 19 14.31 -3.68 25.09
C GLY A 19 14.29 -4.34 23.70
N PHE A 20 13.50 -5.41 23.53
CA PHE A 20 13.31 -6.04 22.23
C PHE A 20 12.54 -5.14 21.27
N PHE A 21 11.55 -4.40 21.76
CA PHE A 21 10.84 -3.41 20.95
C PHE A 21 11.76 -2.29 20.51
N ASP A 22 12.64 -1.80 21.39
CA ASP A 22 13.66 -0.82 20.99
C ASP A 22 14.57 -1.37 19.88
N ILE A 23 14.96 -2.65 19.97
CA ILE A 23 15.70 -3.34 18.91
C ILE A 23 14.89 -3.42 17.61
N LEU A 24 13.59 -3.74 17.65
CA LEU A 24 12.71 -3.79 16.48
C LEU A 24 12.50 -2.40 15.84
N ILE A 25 12.45 -1.36 16.64
CA ILE A 25 12.34 0.02 16.15
C ILE A 25 13.66 0.43 15.50
N LEU A 26 14.80 0.16 16.14
CA LEU A 26 16.12 0.46 15.55
C LEU A 26 16.39 -0.38 14.31
N SER A 27 15.87 -1.61 14.26
CA SER A 27 15.98 -2.47 13.09
C SER A 27 15.11 -1.99 11.95
N SER A 28 14.24 -0.99 12.11
CA SER A 28 13.53 -0.32 11.02
C SER A 28 14.40 0.67 10.21
N GLY A 29 15.63 0.93 10.67
CA GLY A 29 16.68 1.61 9.90
C GLY A 29 17.10 3.00 10.41
N TYR A 30 16.40 3.58 11.39
CA TYR A 30 16.73 4.90 11.95
C TYR A 30 16.79 4.89 13.47
N GLN A 31 17.68 5.71 14.01
CA GLN A 31 17.75 6.04 15.43
C GLN A 31 16.74 7.15 15.77
N SER A 32 16.45 7.32 17.05
CA SER A 32 15.61 8.43 17.55
C SER A 32 16.15 9.83 17.20
N SER A 33 17.46 9.94 16.91
CA SER A 33 18.12 11.15 16.42
C SER A 33 17.84 11.47 14.93
N GLY A 34 17.17 10.57 14.21
CA GLY A 34 16.99 10.64 12.76
C GLY A 34 18.23 10.19 11.96
N LEU A 35 19.33 9.83 12.63
CA LEU A 35 20.49 9.22 11.99
C LEU A 35 20.20 7.76 11.61
N VAL A 36 20.89 7.28 10.58
CA VAL A 36 20.71 5.91 10.12
C VAL A 36 21.28 4.95 11.17
N ALA A 37 20.49 3.97 11.59
CA ALA A 37 20.95 2.93 12.52
C ALA A 37 22.10 2.14 11.88
N GLN A 38 23.20 1.96 12.60
CA GLN A 38 24.33 1.18 12.15
C GLN A 38 24.25 -0.22 12.77
N TRP A 39 24.21 -1.23 11.91
CA TRP A 39 24.19 -2.63 12.29
C TRP A 39 25.47 -3.29 11.76
N ASP A 40 26.29 -3.82 12.66
CA ASP A 40 27.36 -4.75 12.33
C ASP A 40 26.91 -6.19 12.64
N ALA A 41 27.67 -7.18 12.16
CA ALA A 41 27.30 -8.58 12.36
C ALA A 41 27.16 -8.92 13.86
N HIS A 42 28.00 -8.35 14.72
CA HIS A 42 27.97 -8.58 16.16
C HIS A 42 26.67 -8.11 16.81
N ASN A 43 26.21 -6.90 16.50
CA ASN A 43 24.97 -6.35 17.04
C ASN A 43 23.73 -7.05 16.44
N VAL A 44 23.80 -7.50 15.18
CA VAL A 44 22.74 -8.35 14.60
C VAL A 44 22.66 -9.69 15.34
N LYS A 45 23.80 -10.36 15.60
CA LYS A 45 23.82 -11.62 16.39
C LYS A 45 23.22 -11.43 17.79
N ARG A 46 23.46 -10.29 18.43
CA ARG A 46 22.81 -9.95 19.71
C ARG A 46 21.30 -9.82 19.57
N ALA A 47 20.82 -9.09 18.57
CA ALA A 47 19.38 -8.97 18.31
C ALA A 47 18.74 -10.34 18.02
N PHE A 48 19.43 -11.20 17.28
CA PHE A 48 19.01 -12.56 17.01
C PHE A 48 18.98 -13.45 18.25
N SER A 49 19.97 -13.29 19.14
CA SER A 49 20.01 -14.00 20.42
C SER A 49 18.83 -13.61 21.32
N TRP A 50 18.41 -12.34 21.30
CA TRP A 50 17.20 -11.90 22.00
C TRP A 50 15.95 -12.59 21.46
N ALA A 51 15.81 -12.66 20.13
CA ALA A 51 14.70 -13.36 19.52
C ALA A 51 14.68 -14.86 19.88
N LEU A 52 15.83 -15.55 19.86
CA LEU A 52 15.93 -16.95 20.30
C LEU A 52 15.53 -17.13 21.76
N PHE A 53 15.93 -16.20 22.61
CA PHE A 53 15.56 -16.22 24.02
C PHE A 53 14.03 -16.16 24.20
N PHE A 54 13.34 -15.22 23.53
CA PHE A 54 11.89 -15.13 23.65
C PHE A 54 11.19 -16.37 23.12
N GLU A 55 11.62 -16.91 21.99
CA GLU A 55 11.01 -18.13 21.45
C GLU A 55 11.20 -19.32 22.39
N ARG A 56 12.37 -19.50 23.02
CA ARG A 56 12.61 -20.58 23.99
C ARG A 56 11.71 -20.44 25.21
N VAL A 57 11.77 -19.28 25.88
CA VAL A 57 10.99 -19.00 27.09
C VAL A 57 9.48 -19.17 26.82
N LEU A 58 8.98 -18.64 25.71
CA LEU A 58 7.56 -18.71 25.39
C LEU A 58 7.13 -20.10 24.90
N SER A 59 8.02 -20.85 24.25
CA SER A 59 7.76 -22.25 23.90
C SER A 59 7.63 -23.09 25.16
N GLU A 60 8.50 -22.88 26.16
CA GLU A 60 8.41 -23.56 27.46
C GLU A 60 7.09 -23.23 28.16
N LEU A 61 6.75 -21.94 28.26
CA LEU A 61 5.49 -21.49 28.84
C LEU A 61 4.24 -22.04 28.12
N LYS A 62 4.27 -22.17 26.79
CA LYS A 62 3.11 -22.68 26.02
C LYS A 62 3.04 -24.20 25.93
N SER A 63 4.14 -24.89 26.19
CA SER A 63 4.20 -26.36 26.12
C SER A 63 3.60 -27.08 27.33
N SER A 64 3.36 -26.36 28.42
CA SER A 64 2.87 -26.94 29.67
C SER A 64 1.62 -26.24 30.16
N ASP A 65 0.59 -27.04 30.47
CA ASP A 65 -0.65 -26.55 31.11
C ASP A 65 -0.41 -25.87 32.47
N TYR A 66 0.77 -26.09 33.08
CA TYR A 66 1.18 -25.47 34.33
C TYR A 66 1.39 -23.95 34.23
N TYR A 67 1.70 -23.43 33.03
CA TYR A 67 2.06 -22.03 32.82
C TYR A 67 0.95 -21.20 32.14
N VAL A 68 -0.26 -21.74 32.01
CA VAL A 68 -1.39 -21.04 31.36
C VAL A 68 -1.64 -19.68 31.99
N GLU A 69 -1.70 -19.61 33.33
CA GLU A 69 -1.86 -18.35 34.06
C GLU A 69 -0.69 -17.38 33.85
N SER A 70 0.52 -17.89 33.60
CA SER A 70 1.71 -17.06 33.32
C SER A 70 1.66 -16.46 31.92
N VAL A 71 1.13 -17.19 30.93
CA VAL A 71 0.91 -16.68 29.57
C VAL A 71 -0.17 -15.59 29.59
N ASP A 72 -1.27 -15.82 30.30
CA ASP A 72 -2.34 -14.84 30.46
C ASP A 72 -1.87 -13.56 31.18
N GLU A 73 -1.08 -13.70 32.26
CA GLU A 73 -0.49 -12.55 32.95
C GLU A 73 0.50 -11.77 32.05
N LEU A 74 1.27 -12.46 31.21
CA LEU A 74 2.14 -11.80 30.24
C LEU A 74 1.33 -11.01 29.20
N ASP A 75 0.31 -11.62 28.60
CA ASP A 75 -0.52 -10.96 27.59
C ASP A 75 -1.33 -9.78 28.17
N ALA A 76 -1.74 -9.88 29.44
CA ALA A 76 -2.32 -8.77 30.18
C ALA A 76 -1.30 -7.62 30.35
N ALA A 77 -0.08 -7.92 30.78
CA ALA A 77 0.99 -6.93 30.92
C ALA A 77 1.35 -6.28 29.57
N LEU A 78 1.43 -7.06 28.48
CA LEU A 78 1.63 -6.53 27.13
C LEU A 78 0.47 -5.63 26.68
N SER A 79 -0.75 -5.96 27.07
CA SER A 79 -1.94 -5.13 26.79
C SER A 79 -1.92 -3.81 27.54
N GLU A 80 -1.45 -3.80 28.78
CA GLU A 80 -1.21 -2.58 29.53
C GLU A 80 -0.13 -1.71 28.86
N LEU A 81 0.98 -2.31 28.40
CA LEU A 81 2.02 -1.57 27.65
C LEU A 81 1.48 -0.93 26.36
N LYS A 82 0.65 -1.66 25.62
CA LYS A 82 0.00 -1.15 24.40
C LYS A 82 -0.95 0.02 24.66
N SER A 83 -1.51 0.11 25.87
CA SER A 83 -2.43 1.20 26.25
C SER A 83 -1.71 2.54 26.49
N GLN A 84 -0.38 2.56 26.55
CA GLN A 84 0.41 3.77 26.76
C GLN A 84 0.38 4.66 25.51
N ALA A 85 0.13 5.97 25.70
CA ALA A 85 0.02 6.92 24.59
C ALA A 85 1.29 7.04 23.71
N SER A 86 2.45 6.66 24.24
CA SER A 86 3.74 6.66 23.54
C SER A 86 4.07 5.34 22.85
N PHE A 87 3.17 4.34 22.87
CA PHE A 87 3.45 3.04 22.30
C PHE A 87 3.45 3.10 20.75
N PRO A 88 4.46 2.54 20.07
CA PRO A 88 4.57 2.60 18.62
C PRO A 88 3.45 1.79 17.96
N GLN A 89 2.64 2.46 17.12
CA GLN A 89 1.50 1.83 16.43
C GLN A 89 1.91 0.66 15.52
N GLY A 90 3.14 0.66 15.01
CA GLY A 90 3.68 -0.45 14.22
C GLY A 90 3.81 -1.77 14.99
N LEU A 91 3.80 -1.72 16.33
CA LEU A 91 3.89 -2.88 17.22
C LEU A 91 2.57 -3.18 17.93
N ALA A 92 1.45 -2.57 17.51
CA ALA A 92 0.16 -2.67 18.20
C ALA A 92 -0.40 -4.11 18.29
N ASN A 93 0.03 -4.99 17.40
CA ASN A 93 -0.42 -6.39 17.36
C ASN A 93 0.42 -7.34 18.22
N ILE A 94 1.40 -6.84 19.00
CA ILE A 94 2.26 -7.74 19.78
C ILE A 94 1.49 -8.42 20.92
N SER A 95 1.71 -9.72 21.01
CA SER A 95 1.23 -10.68 22.01
C SER A 95 2.32 -11.72 22.29
N SER A 96 2.04 -12.62 23.24
CA SER A 96 2.85 -13.81 23.49
C SER A 96 2.99 -14.69 22.23
N ASP A 97 1.95 -14.79 21.38
CA ASP A 97 2.02 -15.49 20.09
C ASP A 97 2.96 -14.81 19.09
N THR A 98 2.95 -13.47 19.10
CA THR A 98 3.84 -12.68 18.25
C THR A 98 5.29 -12.88 18.68
N LEU A 99 5.57 -12.82 19.99
CA LEU A 99 6.91 -13.07 20.54
C LEU A 99 7.37 -14.53 20.38
N LEU A 100 6.46 -15.50 20.31
CA LEU A 100 6.78 -16.89 19.96
C LEU A 100 7.34 -17.02 18.53
N ARG A 101 7.18 -15.99 17.69
CA ARG A 101 7.73 -15.89 16.33
C ARG A 101 8.82 -14.80 16.23
N ALA A 102 9.50 -14.49 17.33
CA ALA A 102 10.45 -13.39 17.42
C ALA A 102 11.55 -13.42 16.36
N ARG A 103 12.01 -14.61 15.90
CA ARG A 103 13.02 -14.71 14.84
C ARG A 103 12.50 -14.22 13.50
N SER A 104 11.29 -14.63 13.12
CA SER A 104 10.64 -14.13 11.90
C SER A 104 10.46 -12.62 11.97
N LEU A 105 10.04 -12.09 13.12
CA LEU A 105 9.83 -10.65 13.30
C LEU A 105 11.11 -9.83 13.15
N ILE A 106 12.21 -10.22 13.83
CA ILE A 106 13.46 -9.45 13.76
C ILE A 106 14.08 -9.51 12.37
N VAL A 107 14.03 -10.69 11.71
CA VAL A 107 14.54 -10.88 10.35
C VAL A 107 13.74 -10.04 9.36
N GLU A 108 12.40 -10.06 9.47
CA GLU A 108 11.52 -9.20 8.69
C GLU A 108 11.89 -7.72 8.85
N HIS A 109 11.99 -7.21 10.08
CA HIS A 109 12.29 -5.79 10.31
C HIS A 109 13.68 -5.41 9.76
N MET A 110 14.70 -6.24 10.01
CA MET A 110 16.07 -6.01 9.54
C MET A 110 16.17 -6.02 8.01
N ILE A 111 15.44 -6.92 7.33
CA ILE A 111 15.45 -7.03 5.86
C ILE A 111 14.58 -5.96 5.24
N HIS A 112 13.43 -5.63 5.82
CA HIS A 112 12.44 -4.70 5.25
C HIS A 112 12.74 -3.21 5.51
N THR A 113 13.93 -2.88 6.05
CA THR A 113 14.40 -1.49 6.23
C THR A 113 14.42 -0.65 4.94
N LEU A 114 14.19 0.66 5.09
CA LEU A 114 14.21 1.61 3.98
C LEU A 114 15.07 2.84 4.34
N PRO A 115 16.25 3.03 3.72
CA PRO A 115 16.88 2.20 2.70
C PRO A 115 17.62 0.99 3.28
N LEU A 116 17.54 -0.16 2.59
CA LEU A 116 18.38 -1.32 2.88
C LEU A 116 19.74 -1.12 2.21
N ARG A 117 20.81 -0.98 3.01
CA ARG A 117 22.17 -0.70 2.53
C ARG A 117 23.00 -1.97 2.43
N ASP A 118 23.94 -2.02 1.50
CA ASP A 118 24.84 -3.17 1.30
C ASP A 118 25.58 -3.59 2.57
N ALA A 119 26.07 -2.61 3.35
CA ALA A 119 26.74 -2.87 4.62
C ALA A 119 25.81 -3.55 5.64
N HIS A 120 24.53 -3.16 5.66
CA HIS A 120 23.52 -3.74 6.54
C HIS A 120 23.15 -5.16 6.09
N VAL A 121 22.93 -5.37 4.79
CA VAL A 121 22.67 -6.71 4.22
C VAL A 121 23.83 -7.64 4.52
N LYS A 122 25.06 -7.18 4.32
CA LYS A 122 26.27 -7.94 4.64
C LYS A 122 26.33 -8.29 6.12
N ALA A 123 26.05 -7.33 7.01
CA ALA A 123 26.02 -7.57 8.45
C ALA A 123 24.96 -8.62 8.84
N VAL A 124 23.76 -8.53 8.27
CA VAL A 124 22.67 -9.49 8.52
C VAL A 124 23.05 -10.87 8.02
N LEU A 125 23.49 -11.00 6.76
CA LEU A 125 23.87 -12.28 6.18
C LEU A 125 25.06 -12.92 6.88
N THR A 126 26.07 -12.14 7.27
CA THR A 126 27.20 -12.63 8.08
C THR A 126 26.71 -13.16 9.42
N ALA A 127 25.83 -12.43 10.11
CA ALA A 127 25.28 -12.87 11.39
C ALA A 127 24.44 -14.16 11.26
N VAL A 128 23.64 -14.28 10.20
CA VAL A 128 22.87 -15.50 9.90
C VAL A 128 23.78 -16.71 9.75
N VAL A 129 24.79 -16.61 8.87
CA VAL A 129 25.73 -17.71 8.60
C VAL A 129 26.49 -18.10 9.87
N GLU A 130 27.02 -17.11 10.59
CA GLU A 130 27.76 -17.35 11.84
C GLU A 130 26.88 -18.03 12.90
N MET A 131 25.65 -17.54 13.10
CA MET A 131 24.72 -18.14 14.09
C MET A 131 24.30 -19.56 13.72
N ASP A 132 24.08 -19.86 12.44
CA ASP A 132 23.73 -21.21 12.00
C ASP A 132 24.92 -22.17 12.05
N LEU A 133 26.15 -21.68 11.81
CA LEU A 133 27.38 -22.45 12.01
C LEU A 133 27.67 -22.71 13.49
N ASP A 134 27.49 -21.70 14.35
CA ASP A 134 27.64 -21.82 15.81
C ASP A 134 26.60 -22.78 16.42
N ALA A 135 25.45 -22.95 15.78
CA ALA A 135 24.43 -23.91 16.18
C ALA A 135 24.73 -25.37 15.79
N LEU A 136 25.75 -25.62 14.96
CA LEU A 136 26.14 -26.98 14.59
C LEU A 136 26.92 -27.67 15.72
N PRO A 137 26.75 -28.99 15.92
CA PRO A 137 27.51 -29.71 16.93
C PRO A 137 29.01 -29.66 16.64
N GLU A 138 29.84 -29.35 17.65
CA GLU A 138 31.32 -29.29 17.55
C GLU A 138 31.96 -30.58 17.02
N THR A 139 31.23 -31.70 17.04
CA THR A 139 31.68 -33.01 16.56
C THR A 139 31.67 -33.15 15.02
N ALA A 140 31.14 -32.16 14.29
CA ALA A 140 31.10 -32.18 12.83
C ALA A 140 32.40 -31.65 12.21
N GLN A 141 33.30 -32.56 11.81
CA GLN A 141 34.55 -32.26 11.09
C GLN A 141 34.38 -31.49 9.76
N ASP A 142 33.14 -31.24 9.31
CA ASP A 142 32.80 -30.47 8.11
C ASP A 142 31.50 -29.66 8.29
N GLY A 143 31.52 -28.69 9.22
CA GLY A 143 30.38 -27.81 9.49
C GLY A 143 29.98 -26.95 8.27
N LEU A 144 30.98 -26.47 7.51
CA LEU A 144 30.77 -25.71 6.28
C LEU A 144 30.11 -26.57 5.18
N GLY A 145 30.61 -27.78 4.94
CA GLY A 145 30.01 -28.68 3.94
C GLY A 145 28.58 -29.07 4.29
N ARG A 146 28.27 -29.30 5.57
CA ARG A 146 26.88 -29.53 6.02
C ARG A 146 25.98 -28.32 5.81
N TYR A 147 26.45 -27.13 6.14
CA TYR A 147 25.71 -25.89 5.92
C TYR A 147 25.44 -25.64 4.42
N LEU A 148 26.45 -25.84 3.56
CA LEU A 148 26.31 -25.72 2.10
C LEU A 148 25.37 -26.78 1.51
N ASN A 149 25.42 -28.02 2.00
CA ASN A 149 24.48 -29.07 1.58
C ASN A 149 23.04 -28.73 1.97
N LYS A 150 22.84 -28.14 3.15
CA LYS A 150 21.53 -27.66 3.62
C LYS A 150 20.98 -26.54 2.74
N LEU A 151 21.82 -25.57 2.38
CA LEU A 151 21.47 -24.50 1.42
C LEU A 151 21.08 -25.06 0.05
N SER A 152 21.83 -26.05 -0.45
CA SER A 152 21.55 -26.71 -1.73
C SER A 152 20.20 -27.45 -1.74
N LEU A 153 19.84 -28.10 -0.62
CA LEU A 153 18.55 -28.80 -0.48
C LEU A 153 17.36 -27.83 -0.48
N GLN A 154 17.49 -26.66 0.14
CA GLN A 154 16.43 -25.64 0.16
C GLN A 154 16.13 -25.08 -1.24
N ASN A 155 17.16 -24.94 -2.08
CA ASN A 155 16.98 -24.46 -3.46
C ASN A 155 16.21 -25.43 -4.37
N ASN A 156 16.08 -26.71 -3.98
CA ASN A 156 15.38 -27.75 -4.75
C ASN A 156 13.92 -27.97 -4.29
N SER A 157 13.50 -27.44 -3.14
CA SER A 157 12.12 -27.54 -2.63
C SER A 157 11.16 -26.46 -3.16
N ASP A 158 11.69 -25.51 -3.93
CA ASP A 158 11.03 -24.27 -4.34
C ASP A 158 9.95 -24.41 -5.43
N ASP A 159 9.67 -25.62 -5.91
CA ASP A 159 8.58 -25.90 -6.87
C ASP A 159 7.17 -25.87 -6.24
N SER A 160 7.04 -25.55 -4.95
CA SER A 160 5.76 -25.56 -4.21
C SER A 160 5.44 -24.27 -3.44
N PHE A 161 5.96 -23.12 -3.87
CA PHE A 161 5.55 -21.84 -3.30
C PHE A 161 4.21 -21.36 -3.85
N GLN A 162 3.14 -22.05 -3.44
CA GLN A 162 1.79 -21.58 -3.61
C GLN A 162 1.10 -21.54 -2.24
N ASP A 163 0.63 -20.33 -1.90
CA ASP A 163 -0.22 -19.97 -0.77
C ASP A 163 0.37 -20.12 0.65
N CYS A 164 1.03 -19.06 1.11
CA CYS A 164 0.98 -18.67 2.52
C CYS A 164 0.05 -17.46 2.69
N ALA A 165 -1.20 -17.62 2.27
CA ALA A 165 -2.30 -16.88 2.88
C ALA A 165 -2.73 -17.68 4.11
N TYR A 166 -2.69 -17.05 5.28
CA TYR A 166 -3.33 -17.44 6.54
C TYR A 166 -3.99 -18.83 6.55
N SER A 167 -3.26 -19.85 7.02
CA SER A 167 -3.87 -21.13 7.38
C SER A 167 -3.50 -21.47 8.82
N GLU A 168 -4.37 -21.07 9.74
CA GLU A 168 -4.56 -21.81 10.99
C GLU A 168 -5.03 -23.22 10.63
N LYS A 169 -4.12 -24.20 10.64
CA LYS A 169 -4.50 -25.60 10.82
C LYS A 169 -3.49 -26.33 11.69
N ASN A 170 -4.00 -26.74 12.85
CA ASN A 170 -3.50 -27.83 13.65
C ASN A 170 -3.19 -29.04 12.76
N SER A 171 -1.96 -29.55 12.84
CA SER A 171 -1.69 -30.95 12.56
C SER A 171 -0.66 -31.45 13.57
N ASP A 172 -1.18 -32.12 14.57
CA ASP A 172 -0.47 -33.05 15.43
C ASP A 172 -0.06 -34.26 14.57
N MET A 173 1.24 -34.40 14.28
CA MET A 173 1.82 -35.67 13.86
C MET A 173 3.34 -35.71 14.05
N GLY A 174 3.78 -36.53 15.00
CA GLY A 174 4.96 -37.39 14.86
C GLY A 174 6.33 -36.74 15.05
N ILE A 175 6.92 -37.02 16.21
CA ILE A 175 8.31 -36.73 16.58
C ILE A 175 9.29 -37.15 15.46
N GLY A 176 9.92 -36.14 14.86
CA GLY A 176 11.12 -36.22 14.03
C GLY A 176 12.05 -35.07 14.38
N ASN A 177 12.90 -35.29 15.40
CA ASN A 177 13.95 -34.38 15.85
C ASN A 177 14.88 -33.95 14.69
N LEU A 178 14.88 -32.65 14.32
CA LEU A 178 16.05 -31.75 14.24
C LEU A 178 15.63 -30.36 13.67
N ASN A 179 15.47 -29.35 14.54
CA ASN A 179 15.50 -27.89 14.27
C ASN A 179 14.88 -27.37 12.95
N SER A 180 13.54 -27.39 12.86
CA SER A 180 12.74 -26.78 11.77
C SER A 180 12.78 -25.24 11.68
N TYR A 181 13.79 -24.58 12.26
CA TYR A 181 13.88 -23.13 12.27
C TYR A 181 15.33 -22.68 12.16
N ASP A 182 15.84 -22.57 10.94
CA ASP A 182 17.18 -22.05 10.66
C ASP A 182 17.10 -20.52 10.45
N TRP A 183 18.14 -19.78 10.83
CA TRP A 183 18.20 -18.36 10.50
C TRP A 183 18.26 -18.15 8.99
N THR A 184 18.95 -19.06 8.31
CA THR A 184 19.10 -19.09 6.86
C THR A 184 17.77 -19.24 6.14
N SER A 185 16.94 -20.22 6.50
CA SER A 185 15.63 -20.41 5.83
C SER A 185 14.73 -19.20 6.00
N THR A 186 14.69 -18.65 7.21
CA THR A 186 13.88 -17.46 7.53
C THR A 186 14.39 -16.24 6.75
N SER A 187 15.71 -16.06 6.68
CA SER A 187 16.33 -14.94 5.97
C SER A 187 16.17 -15.03 4.46
N ILE A 188 16.28 -16.23 3.89
CA ILE A 188 16.00 -16.48 2.46
C ILE A 188 14.54 -16.14 2.16
N GLN A 189 13.60 -16.59 2.99
CA GLN A 189 12.18 -16.29 2.78
C GLN A 189 11.88 -14.79 2.80
N GLU A 190 12.38 -14.05 3.79
CA GLU A 190 12.15 -12.60 3.87
C GLU A 190 12.92 -11.82 2.79
N LEU A 191 14.14 -12.24 2.43
CA LEU A 191 14.87 -11.66 1.30
C LEU A 191 14.12 -11.89 -0.02
N SER A 192 13.58 -13.08 -0.24
CA SER A 192 12.75 -13.39 -1.40
C SER A 192 11.46 -12.56 -1.42
N ARG A 193 10.79 -12.38 -0.28
CA ARG A 193 9.61 -11.51 -0.18
C ARG A 193 9.96 -10.06 -0.51
N ARG A 194 11.04 -9.52 0.07
CA ARG A 194 11.53 -8.19 -0.27
C ARG A 194 11.91 -8.09 -1.73
N GLN A 195 12.62 -9.08 -2.27
CA GLN A 195 13.02 -9.10 -3.67
C GLN A 195 11.79 -9.12 -4.58
N SER A 196 10.77 -9.93 -4.29
CA SER A 196 9.51 -9.93 -5.03
C SER A 196 8.79 -8.59 -4.95
N ALA A 197 8.78 -7.94 -3.77
CA ALA A 197 8.23 -6.59 -3.62
C ALA A 197 9.04 -5.55 -4.42
N VAL A 198 10.37 -5.60 -4.37
CA VAL A 198 11.27 -4.70 -5.11
C VAL A 198 11.19 -4.96 -6.62
N LEU A 199 11.08 -6.21 -7.06
CA LEU A 199 10.87 -6.57 -8.46
C LEU A 199 9.50 -6.10 -8.95
N SER A 200 8.46 -6.19 -8.11
CA SER A 200 7.13 -5.67 -8.40
C SER A 200 7.15 -4.14 -8.52
N ILE A 201 7.80 -3.45 -7.59
CA ILE A 201 7.97 -1.99 -7.63
C ILE A 201 8.86 -1.57 -8.79
N SER A 202 9.93 -2.31 -9.10
CA SER A 202 10.83 -2.06 -10.21
C SER A 202 10.13 -2.32 -11.54
N SER A 203 9.32 -3.37 -11.64
CA SER A 203 8.45 -3.65 -12.79
C SER A 203 7.46 -2.52 -12.97
N LEU A 204 6.76 -2.11 -11.90
CA LEU A 204 5.87 -0.96 -11.88
C LEU A 204 6.59 0.33 -12.32
N GLN A 205 7.80 0.57 -11.82
CA GLN A 205 8.60 1.76 -12.12
C GLN A 205 9.12 1.73 -13.57
N LYS A 206 9.57 0.57 -14.07
CA LYS A 206 9.97 0.37 -15.48
C LYS A 206 8.79 0.56 -16.40
N SER A 207 7.64 -0.04 -16.08
CA SER A 207 6.39 0.19 -16.78
C SER A 207 6.05 1.67 -16.74
N LEU A 208 6.09 2.33 -15.59
CA LEU A 208 5.80 3.76 -15.44
C LEU A 208 6.79 4.65 -16.20
N SER A 209 8.08 4.28 -16.27
CA SER A 209 9.09 5.03 -17.02
C SER A 209 8.96 4.85 -18.52
N VAL A 210 8.64 3.64 -19.00
CA VAL A 210 8.28 3.38 -20.40
C VAL A 210 7.02 4.17 -20.74
N PHE A 211 6.03 4.13 -19.86
CA PHE A 211 4.79 4.88 -20.02
C PHE A 211 4.98 6.40 -19.97
N SER A 212 5.93 6.89 -19.16
CA SER A 212 6.30 8.30 -19.08
C SER A 212 7.08 8.74 -20.31
N SER A 213 7.95 7.89 -20.87
CA SER A 213 8.69 8.19 -22.09
C SER A 213 7.79 8.12 -23.33
N THR A 214 6.83 7.19 -23.38
CA THR A 214 5.82 7.10 -24.45
C THR A 214 4.86 8.29 -24.42
N ILE A 215 4.47 8.79 -23.24
CA ILE A 215 3.66 10.02 -23.14
C ILE A 215 4.50 11.28 -23.42
N GLY A 216 5.75 11.32 -22.94
CA GLY A 216 6.67 12.44 -23.20
C GLY A 216 7.05 12.58 -24.68
N ASN A 217 7.13 11.47 -25.42
CA ASN A 217 7.36 11.45 -26.87
C ASN A 217 6.06 11.46 -27.68
N GLY A 218 4.88 11.47 -27.03
CA GLY A 218 3.56 11.46 -27.64
C GLY A 218 3.09 12.84 -28.10
N GLY A 219 3.97 13.59 -28.77
CA GLY A 219 3.62 14.75 -29.57
C GLY A 219 3.58 14.36 -31.04
N SER A 220 2.70 13.43 -31.44
CA SER A 220 2.12 13.34 -32.78
C SER A 220 1.23 12.10 -32.85
N PHE A 221 -0.05 12.33 -33.07
CA PHE A 221 -1.04 11.34 -33.44
C PHE A 221 -0.72 10.82 -34.85
N GLN A 222 -0.16 9.61 -34.96
CA GLN A 222 -0.34 8.69 -36.10
C GLN A 222 0.64 7.53 -35.93
N VAL A 223 0.16 6.33 -35.61
CA VAL A 223 0.76 5.13 -36.17
C VAL A 223 -0.32 4.12 -36.52
N SER A 224 -0.30 3.81 -37.79
CA SER A 224 -1.03 2.80 -38.53
C SER A 224 -0.93 1.43 -37.89
N SER A 225 -2.08 0.75 -37.85
CA SER A 225 -2.27 -0.65 -37.56
C SER A 225 -1.50 -1.54 -38.54
N SER A 226 -0.20 -1.78 -38.33
CA SER A 226 0.51 -2.79 -39.12
C SER A 226 1.84 -3.26 -38.51
N MET A 227 1.94 -3.55 -37.22
CA MET A 227 3.06 -4.36 -36.67
C MET A 227 2.60 -5.24 -35.51
N LEU A 228 1.53 -6.01 -35.74
CA LEU A 228 1.19 -7.18 -34.91
C LEU A 228 1.57 -8.44 -35.69
N ARG A 229 2.81 -8.87 -35.55
CA ARG A 229 3.21 -10.27 -35.76
C ARG A 229 4.67 -10.45 -35.32
N GLU A 230 4.83 -10.98 -34.12
CA GLU A 230 5.62 -12.19 -33.86
C GLU A 230 5.50 -12.54 -32.37
N GLN A 231 4.81 -13.65 -32.07
CA GLN A 231 4.81 -14.27 -30.75
C GLN A 231 5.94 -15.31 -30.66
N PRO A 232 6.50 -15.54 -29.45
CA PRO A 232 6.92 -16.85 -29.03
C PRO A 232 6.02 -17.42 -27.92
N LYS A 233 5.71 -18.70 -28.08
CA LYS A 233 4.84 -19.54 -27.24
C LYS A 233 5.57 -20.01 -25.98
N HIS A 234 4.97 -19.86 -24.80
CA HIS A 234 4.96 -20.87 -23.71
C HIS A 234 3.73 -20.67 -22.79
N LYS A 235 2.99 -21.78 -22.52
CA LYS A 235 1.75 -21.92 -21.71
C LYS A 235 1.95 -21.56 -20.22
N LYS A 236 0.99 -21.16 -19.37
CA LYS A 236 -0.40 -20.67 -19.46
C LYS A 236 -0.73 -20.07 -18.08
N PHE A 237 -0.77 -18.74 -17.99
CA PHE A 237 -1.80 -18.00 -17.26
C PHE A 237 -2.33 -17.01 -18.29
N SER A 238 -3.32 -17.42 -19.08
CA SER A 238 -3.91 -16.51 -20.06
C SER A 238 -4.97 -15.65 -19.35
N VAL A 239 -4.50 -14.69 -18.57
CA VAL A 239 -5.16 -13.38 -18.56
C VAL A 239 -5.04 -12.90 -20.00
N SER A 240 -6.14 -12.57 -20.66
CA SER A 240 -6.06 -12.10 -22.05
C SER A 240 -5.12 -10.88 -22.11
N GLU A 241 -4.37 -10.71 -23.20
CA GLU A 241 -3.51 -9.51 -23.35
C GLU A 241 -4.34 -8.22 -23.16
N ASP A 242 -5.64 -8.26 -23.48
CA ASP A 242 -6.60 -7.18 -23.29
C ASP A 242 -6.98 -7.00 -21.81
N GLU A 243 -7.22 -8.07 -21.05
CA GLU A 243 -7.52 -8.00 -19.60
C GLU A 243 -6.32 -7.45 -18.81
N MET A 244 -5.10 -7.79 -19.23
CA MET A 244 -3.88 -7.26 -18.63
C MET A 244 -3.68 -5.78 -19.01
N ALA A 245 -3.98 -5.40 -20.26
CA ALA A 245 -3.96 -4.01 -20.69
C ALA A 245 -5.00 -3.16 -19.93
N GLU A 246 -6.19 -3.70 -19.67
CA GLU A 246 -7.24 -3.05 -18.88
C GLU A 246 -6.82 -2.90 -17.41
N PHE A 247 -6.25 -3.93 -16.79
CA PHE A 247 -5.72 -3.87 -15.43
C PHE A 247 -4.64 -2.79 -15.28
N ILE A 248 -3.70 -2.73 -16.24
CA ILE A 248 -2.65 -1.71 -16.25
C ILE A 248 -3.25 -0.31 -16.42
N THR A 249 -4.22 -0.16 -17.33
CA THR A 249 -4.90 1.11 -17.59
C THR A 249 -5.65 1.60 -16.36
N PHE A 250 -6.35 0.71 -15.67
CA PHE A 250 -7.05 1.00 -14.42
C PHE A 250 -6.10 1.44 -13.31
N ASN A 251 -5.00 0.71 -13.09
CA ASN A 251 -4.03 1.07 -12.06
C ASN A 251 -3.32 2.38 -12.37
N ARG A 252 -3.06 2.67 -13.65
CA ARG A 252 -2.51 3.94 -14.10
C ARG A 252 -3.48 5.08 -13.86
N TRP A 253 -4.77 4.87 -14.15
CA TRP A 253 -5.82 5.83 -13.84
C TRP A 253 -5.91 6.06 -12.33
N LYS A 254 -6.03 5.01 -11.52
CA LYS A 254 -6.09 5.08 -10.04
C LYS A 254 -4.90 5.85 -9.47
N SER A 255 -3.69 5.52 -9.91
CA SER A 255 -2.44 6.15 -9.44
C SER A 255 -2.35 7.63 -9.83
N LYS A 256 -2.71 8.00 -11.06
CA LYS A 256 -2.74 9.40 -11.51
C LYS A 256 -3.73 10.24 -10.70
N ASN A 257 -4.89 9.69 -10.38
CA ASN A 257 -5.89 10.39 -9.59
C ASN A 257 -5.45 10.55 -8.13
N LEU A 258 -4.90 9.49 -7.51
CA LEU A 258 -4.33 9.57 -6.16
C LEU A 258 -3.17 10.58 -6.07
N LEU A 259 -2.31 10.65 -7.09
CA LEU A 259 -1.23 11.63 -7.16
C LEU A 259 -1.78 13.06 -7.13
N TYR A 260 -2.86 13.35 -7.86
CA TYR A 260 -3.52 14.65 -7.83
C TYR A 260 -4.09 14.99 -6.45
N PHE A 261 -4.78 14.05 -5.80
CA PHE A 261 -5.38 14.26 -4.47
C PHE A 261 -4.34 14.36 -3.34
N LEU A 262 -3.18 13.74 -3.49
CA LEU A 262 -2.12 13.75 -2.47
C LEU A 262 -1.04 14.81 -2.74
N ASP A 263 -1.15 15.54 -3.84
CA ASP A 263 -0.18 16.56 -4.19
C ASP A 263 -0.19 17.74 -3.20
N LYS A 264 1.01 18.24 -2.87
CA LYS A 264 1.19 19.32 -1.89
C LYS A 264 0.49 20.61 -2.31
N ARG A 265 0.45 20.94 -3.61
CA ARG A 265 -0.29 22.11 -4.12
C ARG A 265 -1.78 21.87 -3.93
N THR A 266 -2.31 20.72 -4.34
CA THR A 266 -3.75 20.44 -4.24
C THR A 266 -4.24 20.44 -2.79
N ILE A 267 -3.48 19.87 -1.85
CA ILE A 267 -3.83 19.90 -0.41
C ILE A 267 -3.87 21.33 0.13
N ARG A 268 -2.92 22.19 -0.28
CA ARG A 268 -2.92 23.62 0.08
C ARG A 268 -4.13 24.35 -0.50
N LEU A 269 -4.47 24.06 -1.75
CA LEU A 269 -5.66 24.62 -2.41
C LEU A 269 -6.93 24.21 -1.67
N VAL A 270 -7.10 22.93 -1.34
CA VAL A 270 -8.26 22.43 -0.57
C VAL A 270 -8.37 23.11 0.80
N SER A 271 -7.25 23.30 1.49
CA SER A 271 -7.23 24.03 2.76
C SER A 271 -7.70 25.49 2.61
N GLY A 272 -7.16 26.21 1.63
CA GLY A 272 -7.56 27.60 1.36
C GLY A 272 -9.02 27.71 0.89
N VAL A 273 -9.45 26.79 0.04
CA VAL A 273 -10.83 26.65 -0.46
C VAL A 273 -11.79 26.35 0.68
N SER A 274 -11.42 25.48 1.61
CA SER A 274 -12.18 25.19 2.84
C SER A 274 -12.40 26.44 3.68
N MET A 275 -11.36 27.24 3.88
CA MET A 275 -11.47 28.53 4.58
C MET A 275 -12.40 29.51 3.84
N MET A 276 -12.28 29.57 2.51
CA MET A 276 -13.09 30.46 1.68
C MET A 276 -14.58 30.09 1.71
N PHE A 277 -14.93 28.82 1.48
CA PHE A 277 -16.32 28.34 1.45
C PHE A 277 -16.96 28.10 2.83
N SER A 278 -16.17 28.20 3.90
CA SER A 278 -16.69 28.31 5.26
C SER A 278 -17.47 29.61 5.48
N SER A 279 -17.19 30.65 4.68
CA SER A 279 -17.83 31.96 4.76
C SER A 279 -19.20 32.01 4.04
N PRO A 280 -20.14 32.91 4.42
CA PRO A 280 -21.40 33.15 3.72
C PRO A 280 -21.23 33.46 2.22
N LYS A 281 -22.25 33.14 1.39
CA LYS A 281 -22.20 33.26 -0.08
C LYS A 281 -21.65 34.61 -0.59
N ASN A 282 -22.14 35.70 -0.01
CA ASN A 282 -21.76 37.05 -0.43
C ASN A 282 -20.30 37.41 -0.08
N GLN A 283 -19.70 36.75 0.92
CA GLN A 283 -18.33 37.00 1.35
C GLN A 283 -17.34 36.20 0.50
N TRP A 284 -17.60 34.90 0.28
CA TRP A 284 -16.71 34.10 -0.56
C TRP A 284 -16.75 34.54 -2.03
N LEU A 285 -17.92 34.99 -2.54
CA LEU A 285 -18.00 35.55 -3.90
C LEU A 285 -17.09 36.77 -4.08
N ARG A 286 -17.05 37.67 -3.10
CA ARG A 286 -16.15 38.85 -3.15
C ARG A 286 -14.67 38.46 -3.15
N VAL A 287 -14.30 37.49 -2.30
CA VAL A 287 -12.93 36.95 -2.27
C VAL A 287 -12.59 36.29 -3.60
N PHE A 288 -13.52 35.52 -4.15
CA PHE A 288 -13.37 34.84 -5.43
C PHE A 288 -13.27 35.82 -6.61
N GLU A 289 -14.06 36.90 -6.63
CA GLU A 289 -13.96 37.99 -7.62
C GLU A 289 -12.62 38.75 -7.53
N CYS A 290 -12.09 38.94 -6.31
CA CYS A 290 -10.76 39.50 -6.12
C CYS A 290 -9.66 38.58 -6.67
N LEU A 291 -9.77 37.27 -6.46
CA LEU A 291 -8.86 36.26 -7.05
C LEU A 291 -9.01 36.18 -8.57
N ALA A 292 -10.24 36.38 -9.08
CA ALA A 292 -10.53 36.34 -10.51
C ALA A 292 -9.87 37.45 -11.33
N LYS A 293 -9.45 38.55 -10.67
CA LYS A 293 -8.69 39.64 -11.29
C LYS A 293 -7.21 39.30 -11.51
N LEU A 294 -6.70 38.24 -10.89
CA LEU A 294 -5.28 37.92 -10.86
C LEU A 294 -4.88 36.77 -11.80
N GLU A 295 -5.80 35.88 -12.26
CA GLU A 295 -5.40 34.55 -12.78
C GLU A 295 -6.25 33.91 -13.91
N ASN A 296 -5.66 32.83 -14.46
CA ASN A 296 -6.17 31.97 -15.54
C ASN A 296 -7.54 31.36 -15.22
N LEU A 297 -8.42 31.26 -16.24
CA LEU A 297 -9.75 30.65 -16.09
C LEU A 297 -9.69 29.19 -15.56
N HIS A 298 -8.64 28.47 -15.92
CA HIS A 298 -8.41 27.09 -15.46
C HIS A 298 -8.31 26.97 -13.93
N GLU A 299 -7.51 27.82 -13.30
CA GLU A 299 -7.29 27.79 -11.84
C GLU A 299 -8.54 28.20 -11.08
N ARG A 300 -9.32 29.15 -11.64
CA ARG A 300 -10.63 29.53 -11.09
C ARG A 300 -11.63 28.38 -11.09
N VAL A 301 -11.71 27.65 -12.21
CA VAL A 301 -12.60 26.49 -12.32
C VAL A 301 -12.11 25.38 -11.39
N GLU A 302 -10.80 25.14 -11.27
CA GLU A 302 -10.22 24.17 -10.32
C GLU A 302 -10.61 24.50 -8.87
N LEU A 303 -10.49 25.76 -8.45
CA LEU A 303 -10.87 26.21 -7.09
C LEU A 303 -12.36 26.00 -6.78
N LEU A 304 -13.25 26.31 -7.73
CA LEU A 304 -14.69 26.10 -7.56
C LEU A 304 -15.03 24.61 -7.46
N ILE A 305 -14.42 23.79 -8.33
CA ILE A 305 -14.61 22.33 -8.32
C ILE A 305 -14.09 21.72 -7.02
N LEU A 306 -12.93 22.16 -6.51
CA LEU A 306 -12.40 21.75 -5.21
C LEU A 306 -13.37 22.13 -4.08
N GLY A 307 -14.03 23.29 -4.18
CA GLY A 307 -15.08 23.75 -3.26
C GLY A 307 -16.22 22.76 -3.09
N CYS A 308 -16.62 22.08 -4.16
CA CYS A 308 -17.70 21.09 -4.16
C CYS A 308 -17.31 19.74 -3.51
N VAL A 309 -16.02 19.52 -3.22
CA VAL A 309 -15.53 18.25 -2.69
C VAL A 309 -14.80 18.36 -1.35
N VAL A 310 -14.60 19.57 -0.82
CA VAL A 310 -13.89 19.80 0.46
C VAL A 310 -14.46 18.92 1.58
N ASP A 311 -15.78 18.95 1.77
CA ASP A 311 -16.46 18.21 2.84
C ASP A 311 -16.34 16.68 2.67
N ARG A 312 -16.05 16.22 1.45
CA ARG A 312 -15.94 14.80 1.07
C ARG A 312 -14.51 14.39 0.75
N TRP A 313 -13.53 15.28 0.90
CA TRP A 313 -12.15 15.10 0.45
C TRP A 313 -11.50 13.81 0.99
N THR A 314 -11.60 13.59 2.30
CA THR A 314 -11.07 12.39 2.95
C THR A 314 -11.77 11.12 2.48
N ASN A 315 -13.08 11.18 2.24
CA ASN A 315 -13.87 10.03 1.77
C ASN A 315 -13.51 9.65 0.33
N ILE A 316 -13.24 10.65 -0.52
CA ILE A 316 -12.78 10.46 -1.89
C ILE A 316 -11.41 9.76 -1.89
N ILE A 317 -10.45 10.22 -1.09
CA ILE A 317 -9.12 9.58 -0.99
C ILE A 317 -9.25 8.12 -0.52
N LYS A 318 -10.04 7.88 0.54
CA LYS A 318 -10.29 6.52 1.05
C LYS A 318 -10.91 5.62 -0.02
N HIS A 319 -11.88 6.13 -0.77
CA HIS A 319 -12.51 5.39 -1.87
C HIS A 319 -11.50 5.00 -2.95
N PHE A 320 -10.68 5.94 -3.41
CA PHE A 320 -9.65 5.64 -4.41
C PHE A 320 -8.61 4.65 -3.89
N GLN A 321 -8.27 4.68 -2.61
CA GLN A 321 -7.38 3.69 -1.99
C GLN A 321 -8.02 2.29 -1.97
N SER A 322 -9.29 2.18 -1.60
CA SER A 322 -10.01 0.89 -1.46
C SER A 322 -10.46 0.26 -2.77
N VAL A 323 -10.62 1.04 -3.85
CA VAL A 323 -11.13 0.55 -5.14
C VAL A 323 -10.15 -0.47 -5.75
N SER A 324 -10.59 -1.72 -5.89
CA SER A 324 -9.87 -2.82 -6.55
C SER A 324 -10.27 -2.93 -8.02
N PHE A 325 -9.40 -3.52 -8.84
CA PHE A 325 -9.75 -3.86 -10.23
C PHE A 325 -10.70 -5.05 -10.22
N ASP A 326 -11.83 -4.90 -10.91
CA ASP A 326 -12.74 -6.00 -11.20
C ASP A 326 -13.01 -5.98 -12.72
N CYS A 327 -12.44 -6.98 -13.41
CA CYS A 327 -12.41 -7.08 -14.86
C CYS A 327 -13.82 -7.07 -15.48
N LEU A 328 -14.78 -7.69 -14.80
CA LEU A 328 -16.17 -7.78 -15.27
C LEU A 328 -16.88 -6.41 -15.21
N THR A 329 -16.47 -5.55 -14.28
CA THR A 329 -17.14 -4.26 -14.07
C THR A 329 -16.70 -3.16 -15.04
N THR A 330 -15.56 -3.27 -15.72
CA THR A 330 -15.07 -2.19 -16.59
C THR A 330 -15.86 -2.12 -17.90
N LEU A 331 -16.16 -3.29 -18.50
CA LEU A 331 -17.03 -3.40 -19.68
C LEU A 331 -18.47 -2.99 -19.33
N ASP A 332 -18.97 -3.43 -18.18
CA ASP A 332 -20.30 -3.05 -17.68
C ASP A 332 -20.39 -1.54 -17.40
N ARG A 333 -19.37 -0.93 -16.80
CA ARG A 333 -19.28 0.53 -16.57
C ARG A 333 -19.13 1.31 -17.88
N PHE A 334 -18.41 0.79 -18.87
CA PHE A 334 -18.35 1.38 -20.20
C PHE A 334 -19.72 1.31 -20.88
N SER A 335 -20.43 0.19 -20.74
CA SER A 335 -21.82 0.06 -21.22
C SER A 335 -22.75 1.04 -20.51
N GLU A 336 -22.54 1.30 -19.21
CA GLU A 336 -23.31 2.26 -18.42
C GLU A 336 -23.06 3.71 -18.88
N VAL A 337 -21.79 4.09 -19.09
CA VAL A 337 -21.42 5.40 -19.67
C VAL A 337 -21.95 5.55 -21.09
N HIS A 338 -21.89 4.51 -21.91
CA HIS A 338 -22.43 4.50 -23.26
C HIS A 338 -23.97 4.61 -23.27
N ASN A 339 -24.65 3.93 -22.33
CA ASN A 339 -26.10 4.05 -22.13
C ASN A 339 -26.49 5.46 -21.67
N LEU A 340 -25.70 6.08 -20.79
CA LEU A 340 -25.86 7.47 -20.37
C LEU A 340 -25.68 8.46 -21.54
N LEU A 341 -24.71 8.23 -22.42
CA LEU A 341 -24.48 9.03 -23.64
C LEU A 341 -25.57 8.87 -24.70
N LEU A 342 -26.20 7.68 -24.78
CA LEU A 342 -27.34 7.40 -25.67
C LEU A 342 -28.69 7.85 -25.10
N GLY A 343 -28.72 8.40 -23.88
CA GLY A 343 -29.95 8.87 -23.24
C GLY A 343 -30.92 7.75 -22.85
N ARG A 344 -30.46 6.48 -22.77
CA ARG A 344 -31.30 5.38 -22.29
C ARG A 344 -31.30 5.38 -20.77
N PRO A 345 -32.47 5.51 -20.10
CA PRO A 345 -32.53 5.54 -18.66
C PRO A 345 -32.39 4.11 -18.13
N GLN A 346 -31.20 3.74 -17.66
CA GLN A 346 -31.08 2.70 -16.66
C GLN A 346 -30.87 3.39 -15.31
N ARG A 347 -31.82 3.16 -14.41
CA ARG A 347 -32.02 3.84 -13.12
C ARG A 347 -30.71 4.22 -12.41
N PRO A 348 -30.36 5.51 -12.28
CA PRO A 348 -29.63 5.97 -11.12
C PRO A 348 -30.67 6.30 -10.06
N LEU A 349 -30.96 5.31 -9.23
CA LEU A 349 -31.72 5.49 -8.01
C LEU A 349 -30.82 6.24 -7.02
N MET A 350 -30.87 7.57 -6.98
CA MET A 350 -30.49 8.32 -5.77
C MET A 350 -31.28 9.63 -5.67
N ARG A 351 -32.18 9.61 -4.69
CA ARG A 351 -32.84 10.71 -4.00
C ARG A 351 -32.11 12.05 -4.13
N GLU A 352 -32.89 13.08 -4.42
CA GLU A 352 -32.58 14.51 -4.25
C GLU A 352 -32.34 14.92 -2.78
N GLU A 353 -32.11 13.96 -1.89
CA GLU A 353 -32.11 14.20 -0.45
C GLU A 353 -30.70 14.52 0.05
N SER A 354 -30.61 15.70 0.67
CA SER A 354 -29.47 16.31 1.35
C SER A 354 -28.29 16.79 0.50
N VAL A 355 -28.54 17.51 -0.60
CA VAL A 355 -27.49 18.35 -1.19
C VAL A 355 -27.27 19.56 -0.27
N ASN A 356 -26.02 19.80 0.12
CA ASN A 356 -25.64 20.96 0.92
C ASN A 356 -25.99 22.24 0.11
N LEU A 357 -26.80 23.14 0.67
CA LEU A 357 -27.20 24.40 0.00
C LEU A 357 -25.98 25.22 -0.48
N LYS A 358 -24.82 25.02 0.17
CA LYS A 358 -23.54 25.62 -0.22
C LYS A 358 -23.02 25.08 -1.56
N GLU A 359 -23.02 23.76 -1.77
CA GLU A 359 -22.55 23.12 -3.00
C GLU A 359 -23.38 23.58 -4.22
N ARG A 360 -24.70 23.72 -4.04
CA ARG A 360 -25.59 24.24 -5.08
C ARG A 360 -25.21 25.66 -5.51
N GLY A 361 -24.90 26.53 -4.54
CA GLY A 361 -24.47 27.90 -4.81
C GLY A 361 -23.13 28.00 -5.55
N VAL A 362 -22.22 27.04 -5.36
CA VAL A 362 -20.94 26.95 -6.09
C VAL A 362 -21.17 26.44 -7.51
N LEU A 363 -22.00 25.42 -7.70
CA LEU A 363 -22.34 24.87 -9.01
C LEU A 363 -23.09 25.88 -9.89
N ASP A 364 -23.98 26.69 -9.32
CA ASP A 364 -24.69 27.76 -10.06
C ASP A 364 -23.68 28.79 -10.60
N HIS A 365 -22.75 29.25 -9.77
CA HIS A 365 -21.70 30.18 -10.17
C HIS A 365 -20.72 29.56 -11.18
N LEU A 366 -20.40 28.28 -11.01
CA LEU A 366 -19.57 27.54 -11.95
C LEU A 366 -20.26 27.41 -13.32
N THR A 367 -21.58 27.24 -13.36
CA THR A 367 -22.37 27.18 -14.61
C THR A 367 -22.31 28.51 -15.35
N GLU A 368 -22.45 29.62 -14.62
CA GLU A 368 -22.32 30.98 -15.16
C GLU A 368 -20.90 31.26 -15.68
N LEU A 369 -19.88 30.87 -14.91
CA LEU A 369 -18.47 31.05 -15.28
C LEU A 369 -18.07 30.21 -16.49
N LEU A 370 -18.56 28.97 -16.59
CA LEU A 370 -18.22 28.06 -17.68
C LEU A 370 -18.88 28.47 -18.99
N GLY A 371 -20.10 29.04 -18.99
CA GLY A 371 -20.77 29.52 -20.20
C GLY A 371 -20.63 28.57 -21.40
N CYS A 372 -19.98 29.05 -22.49
CA CYS A 372 -19.65 28.26 -23.68
C CYS A 372 -18.24 27.61 -23.66
N GLN A 373 -17.48 27.75 -22.57
CA GLN A 373 -16.10 27.32 -22.41
C GLN A 373 -15.95 26.03 -21.58
N SER A 374 -16.84 25.07 -21.79
CA SER A 374 -16.78 23.75 -21.12
C SER A 374 -15.53 22.93 -21.44
N HIS A 375 -14.76 23.30 -22.48
CA HIS A 375 -13.46 22.71 -22.79
C HIS A 375 -12.43 22.87 -21.65
N VAL A 376 -12.62 23.82 -20.74
CA VAL A 376 -11.74 24.01 -19.56
C VAL A 376 -11.83 22.83 -18.60
N LEU A 377 -12.98 22.15 -18.52
CA LEU A 377 -13.15 20.98 -17.67
C LEU A 377 -12.23 19.83 -18.10
N TRP A 378 -11.89 19.71 -19.38
CA TRP A 378 -11.02 18.66 -19.90
C TRP A 378 -9.56 18.78 -19.44
N LYS A 379 -9.16 19.96 -18.99
CA LYS A 379 -7.82 20.21 -18.45
C LYS A 379 -7.72 19.80 -16.98
N LEU A 380 -8.85 19.57 -16.31
CA LEU A 380 -8.92 19.18 -14.91
C LEU A 380 -8.89 17.66 -14.75
N SER A 381 -8.54 17.20 -13.54
CA SER A 381 -8.54 15.79 -13.19
C SER A 381 -9.94 15.18 -13.37
N PRO A 382 -10.10 14.13 -14.22
CA PRO A 382 -11.40 13.49 -14.43
C PRO A 382 -12.02 12.91 -13.15
N ALA A 383 -11.21 12.42 -12.22
CA ALA A 383 -11.70 11.94 -10.92
C ALA A 383 -12.25 13.07 -10.06
N LEU A 384 -11.63 14.24 -10.11
CA LEU A 384 -12.11 15.41 -9.39
C LEU A 384 -13.47 15.85 -9.95
N LEU A 385 -13.62 15.92 -11.27
CA LEU A 385 -14.89 16.24 -11.93
C LEU A 385 -15.98 15.24 -11.56
N ALA A 386 -15.67 13.94 -11.59
CA ALA A 386 -16.62 12.87 -11.25
C ALA A 386 -17.08 12.94 -9.78
N ALA A 387 -16.21 13.35 -8.86
CA ALA A 387 -16.56 13.52 -7.46
C ALA A 387 -17.35 14.82 -7.19
N ALA A 388 -17.05 15.88 -7.95
CA ALA A 388 -17.56 17.22 -7.74
C ALA A 388 -18.88 17.51 -8.46
N ILE A 389 -19.08 16.97 -9.67
CA ILE A 389 -20.20 17.31 -10.54
C ILE A 389 -21.29 16.24 -10.39
N PRO A 390 -22.45 16.56 -9.79
CA PRO A 390 -23.55 15.60 -9.66
C PRO A 390 -24.21 15.30 -11.00
N SER A 391 -24.71 14.08 -11.16
CA SER A 391 -25.37 13.62 -12.39
C SER A 391 -26.63 14.41 -12.77
N TRP A 392 -27.28 15.06 -11.81
CA TRP A 392 -28.45 15.93 -12.04
C TRP A 392 -28.07 17.35 -12.50
N SER A 393 -26.81 17.77 -12.37
CA SER A 393 -26.41 19.14 -12.65
C SER A 393 -26.39 19.45 -14.16
N THR A 394 -26.66 20.72 -14.51
CA THR A 394 -26.56 21.19 -15.91
C THR A 394 -25.15 21.03 -16.46
N ILE A 395 -24.13 21.22 -15.62
CA ILE A 395 -22.71 21.05 -15.98
C ILE A 395 -22.43 19.61 -16.39
N PHE A 396 -22.98 18.63 -15.68
CA PHE A 396 -22.84 17.22 -16.04
C PHE A 396 -23.36 16.93 -17.46
N ARG A 397 -24.53 17.48 -17.79
CA ARG A 397 -25.12 17.33 -19.14
C ARG A 397 -24.26 17.98 -20.22
N ILE A 398 -23.72 19.17 -19.95
CA ILE A 398 -22.81 19.87 -20.87
C ILE A 398 -21.54 19.05 -21.07
N TYR A 399 -20.95 18.54 -20.00
CA TYR A 399 -19.74 17.73 -20.02
C TYR A 399 -19.94 16.41 -20.79
N LEU A 400 -21.03 15.68 -20.49
CA LEU A 400 -21.40 14.45 -21.22
C LEU A 400 -21.67 14.71 -22.70
N ASN A 401 -22.35 15.81 -23.05
CA ASN A 401 -22.61 16.13 -24.45
C ASN A 401 -21.30 16.40 -25.21
N GLN A 402 -20.33 17.08 -24.59
CA GLN A 402 -19.00 17.25 -25.19
C GLN A 402 -18.25 15.93 -25.39
N ILE A 403 -18.33 15.01 -24.42
CA ILE A 403 -17.78 13.65 -24.57
C ILE A 403 -18.44 12.94 -25.74
N GLY A 404 -19.77 13.01 -25.85
CA GLY A 404 -20.53 12.44 -26.96
C GLY A 404 -20.18 13.04 -28.33
N ILE A 405 -19.94 14.35 -28.40
CA ILE A 405 -19.51 15.03 -29.64
C ILE A 405 -18.10 14.57 -30.06
N HIS A 406 -17.16 14.44 -29.11
CA HIS A 406 -15.82 13.95 -29.40
C HIS A 406 -15.82 12.49 -29.89
N LEU A 407 -16.58 11.62 -29.22
CA LEU A 407 -16.71 10.21 -29.61
C LEU A 407 -17.38 10.04 -30.99
N LYS A 408 -18.34 10.90 -31.34
CA LYS A 408 -18.94 10.91 -32.69
C LYS A 408 -18.02 11.53 -33.74
N GLY A 409 -17.19 12.51 -33.38
CA GLY A 409 -16.25 13.17 -34.29
C GLY A 409 -15.21 12.21 -34.88
N GLU A 410 -14.69 11.27 -34.08
CA GLU A 410 -13.72 10.26 -34.56
C GLU A 410 -14.35 9.23 -35.51
N SER A 411 -15.66 9.01 -35.45
CA SER A 411 -16.38 8.11 -36.36
C SER A 411 -16.66 8.72 -37.75
N ALA A 412 -16.48 10.04 -37.93
CA ALA A 412 -16.71 10.72 -39.21
C ALA A 412 -15.45 10.83 -40.09
N THR A 413 -14.26 10.58 -39.54
CA THR A 413 -12.97 10.61 -40.27
C THR A 413 -12.52 9.24 -40.81
N LEU A 414 -13.35 8.20 -40.66
CA LEU A 414 -13.17 6.88 -41.26
C LEU A 414 -14.23 6.63 -42.35
N ARG A 415 -14.28 7.52 -43.35
CA ARG A 415 -14.90 7.24 -44.65
C ARG A 415 -13.98 7.58 -45.80
#